data_AF-A0A4Q4XL83-F1
#
_entry.id   AF-A0A4Q4XL83-F1
#
_cell.length_a   1.000
_cell.length_b   1.000
_cell.length_c   1.000
_cell.angle_alpha   90.00
_cell.angle_beta   90.00
_cell.angle_gamma   90.00
#
_symmetry.space_group_name_H-M   'P 1'
#
loop_
_entity.id
_entity.type
_entity.pdbx_description
1 polymer ?
#
loop_
_entity_poly.entity_id
_entity_poly.type
_entity_poly.pdbx_seq_one_letter_code
_entity_poly.pdbx_strand_id
1 'polypeptide(L)'
;MTGIDTEVEEVEKMFAVNVFGPMRMVRHFHPMLIKAQGKIVNIGSVGGIVPYVYGSSYNASKAALHHWGNTLRVEMKPLGVDVVNIISGEVSTNILKRDRDHKRQLPGTSFYRPLANEFSKHITRTPPLENMLGTWLRK
;
A
#
# COMPACT_ATOMS: atom_id res chain seq x y z
N MET A 1 11.05 1.10 6.68
CA MET A 1 12.50 1.42 6.75
C MET A 1 12.85 2.38 5.63
N THR A 2 14.01 3.05 5.67
CA THR A 2 14.40 3.97 4.59
C THR A 2 14.71 3.21 3.31
N GLY A 3 14.70 3.89 2.16
CA GLY A 3 14.99 3.23 0.88
C GLY A 3 16.41 2.69 0.79
N ILE A 4 17.39 3.36 1.41
CA ILE A 4 18.81 2.95 1.37
C ILE A 4 19.17 1.88 2.42
N ASP A 5 18.29 1.67 3.41
CA ASP A 5 18.50 0.69 4.48
C ASP A 5 17.70 -0.60 4.28
N THR A 6 16.90 -0.71 3.20
CA THR A 6 16.02 -1.87 2.96
C THR A 6 16.61 -2.79 1.90
N GLU A 7 16.89 -4.03 2.27
CA GLU A 7 17.31 -5.09 1.33
C GLU A 7 16.27 -5.33 0.24
N VAL A 8 16.73 -5.49 -1.00
CA VAL A 8 15.87 -5.61 -2.18
C VAL A 8 14.98 -6.85 -2.10
N GLU A 9 15.46 -7.94 -1.51
CA GLU A 9 14.70 -9.19 -1.33
C GLU A 9 13.45 -8.98 -0.45
N GLU A 10 13.50 -8.06 0.54
CA GLU A 10 12.32 -7.69 1.32
C GLU A 10 11.35 -6.82 0.50
N VAL A 11 11.88 -5.99 -0.42
CA VAL A 11 11.06 -5.22 -1.36
C VAL A 11 10.35 -6.15 -2.34
N GLU A 12 11.03 -7.16 -2.86
CA GLU A 12 10.45 -8.17 -3.75
C GLU A 12 9.28 -8.90 -3.10
N LYS A 13 9.42 -9.31 -1.83
CA LYS A 13 8.32 -9.92 -1.06
C LYS A 13 7.11 -8.97 -0.95
N MET A 14 7.36 -7.69 -0.72
CA MET A 14 6.30 -6.68 -0.66
C MET A 14 5.60 -6.49 -2.01
N PHE A 15 6.35 -6.43 -3.11
CA PHE A 15 5.80 -6.33 -4.47
C PHE A 15 5.05 -7.60 -4.88
N ALA A 16 5.56 -8.78 -4.49
CA ALA A 16 4.94 -10.06 -4.74
C ALA A 16 3.50 -10.12 -4.20
N VAL A 17 3.25 -9.47 -3.06
CA VAL A 17 1.92 -9.34 -2.47
C VAL A 17 1.17 -8.14 -3.07
N ASN A 18 1.72 -6.93 -2.96
CA ASN A 18 0.98 -5.69 -3.22
C ASN A 18 0.70 -5.42 -4.71
N VAL A 19 1.52 -5.95 -5.61
CA VAL A 19 1.47 -5.68 -7.05
C VAL A 19 1.18 -6.95 -7.81
N PHE A 20 2.04 -7.96 -7.66
CA PHE A 20 1.91 -9.19 -8.43
C PHE A 20 0.74 -10.07 -7.96
N GLY A 21 0.33 -9.97 -6.69
CA GLY A 21 -0.88 -10.62 -6.18
C GLY A 21 -2.12 -10.21 -6.98
N PRO A 22 -2.50 -8.92 -6.99
CA PRO A 22 -3.59 -8.41 -7.83
C PRO A 22 -3.46 -8.77 -9.31
N MET A 23 -2.26 -8.67 -9.90
CA MET A 23 -2.05 -9.05 -11.30
C MET A 23 -2.36 -10.52 -11.58
N ARG A 24 -1.94 -11.43 -10.70
CA ARG A 24 -2.25 -12.87 -10.82
C ARG A 24 -3.75 -13.13 -10.69
N MET A 25 -4.42 -12.45 -9.76
CA MET A 25 -5.87 -12.57 -9.60
C MET A 25 -6.59 -12.16 -10.89
N VAL A 26 -6.27 -10.98 -11.44
CA VAL A 26 -6.88 -10.54 -12.70
C VAL A 26 -6.57 -11.51 -13.83
N ARG A 27 -5.32 -11.95 -13.99
CA ARG A 27 -4.93 -12.91 -15.02
C ARG A 27 -5.75 -14.19 -14.96
N HIS A 28 -6.06 -14.71 -13.77
CA HIS A 28 -6.80 -15.96 -13.63
C HIS A 28 -8.32 -15.78 -13.77
N PHE A 29 -8.88 -14.69 -13.21
CA PHE A 29 -10.33 -14.51 -13.13
C PHE A 29 -10.94 -13.65 -14.26
N HIS A 30 -10.14 -13.05 -15.15
CA HIS A 30 -10.65 -12.18 -16.20
C HIS A 30 -11.78 -12.78 -17.07
N PRO A 31 -11.81 -14.08 -17.45
CA PRO A 31 -12.90 -14.59 -18.28
C PRO A 31 -14.24 -14.56 -17.53
N MET A 32 -14.22 -14.88 -16.23
CA MET A 32 -15.40 -14.83 -15.37
C MET A 32 -15.85 -13.39 -15.13
N LEU A 33 -14.90 -12.47 -14.93
CA LEU A 33 -15.19 -11.05 -14.76
C LEU A 33 -15.84 -10.46 -16.01
N ILE A 34 -15.34 -10.79 -17.20
CA ILE A 34 -15.90 -10.35 -18.48
C ILE A 34 -17.30 -10.92 -18.68
N LYS A 35 -17.49 -12.24 -18.48
CA LYS A 35 -18.80 -12.89 -18.61
C LYS A 35 -19.85 -12.28 -17.66
N ALA A 36 -19.44 -11.91 -16.46
CA ALA A 36 -20.32 -11.33 -15.45
C ALA A 36 -20.48 -9.81 -15.55
N GLN A 37 -19.76 -9.14 -16.47
CA GLN A 37 -19.62 -7.68 -16.50
C GLN A 37 -19.29 -7.11 -15.10
N GLY A 38 -18.33 -7.77 -14.45
CA GLY A 38 -18.00 -7.56 -13.05
C GLY A 38 -17.18 -6.30 -12.79
N LYS A 39 -16.64 -6.21 -11.58
CA LYS A 39 -15.82 -5.07 -11.14
C LYS A 39 -14.56 -5.53 -10.40
N ILE A 40 -13.45 -4.88 -10.69
CA ILE A 40 -12.17 -5.06 -10.00
C ILE A 40 -11.97 -3.86 -9.08
N VAL A 41 -11.71 -4.09 -7.79
CA VAL A 41 -11.46 -3.02 -6.83
C VAL A 41 -10.10 -3.24 -6.18
N ASN A 42 -9.15 -2.37 -6.49
CA ASN A 42 -7.82 -2.38 -5.89
C ASN A 42 -7.77 -1.43 -4.69
N ILE A 43 -7.23 -1.92 -3.58
CA ILE A 43 -7.00 -1.10 -2.37
C ILE A 43 -5.61 -0.47 -2.45
N GLY A 44 -5.60 0.79 -2.85
CA GLY A 44 -4.44 1.66 -2.91
C GLY A 44 -4.11 2.34 -1.58
N SER A 45 -3.29 3.38 -1.63
CA SER A 45 -2.93 4.19 -0.46
C SER A 45 -2.51 5.59 -0.90
N VAL A 46 -2.73 6.61 -0.07
CA VAL A 46 -2.17 7.95 -0.26
C VAL A 46 -0.65 7.93 -0.43
N GLY A 47 0.05 6.93 0.14
CA GLY A 47 1.48 6.71 -0.06
C GLY A 47 1.90 6.42 -1.50
N GLY A 48 0.97 6.01 -2.37
CA GLY A 48 1.20 5.87 -3.81
C GLY A 48 1.14 7.19 -4.58
N ILE A 49 0.71 8.28 -3.93
CA ILE A 49 0.62 9.63 -4.50
C ILE A 49 1.60 10.58 -3.79
N VAL A 50 1.54 10.61 -2.46
CA VAL A 50 2.31 11.52 -1.63
C VAL A 50 3.42 10.74 -0.94
N PRO A 51 4.70 10.95 -1.32
CA PRO A 51 5.82 10.25 -0.70
C PRO A 51 6.02 10.71 0.75
N TYR A 52 6.31 9.75 1.63
CA TYR A 52 6.69 9.98 3.02
C TYR A 52 7.84 9.07 3.44
N VAL A 53 8.59 9.49 4.48
CA VAL A 53 9.78 8.79 4.97
C VAL A 53 9.43 7.45 5.63
N TYR A 54 10.41 6.54 5.70
CA TYR A 54 10.27 5.19 6.28
C TYR A 54 9.31 4.24 5.55
N GLY A 55 8.65 4.69 4.49
CA GLY A 55 7.72 3.90 3.67
C GLY A 55 8.13 3.74 2.21
N SER A 56 9.39 4.00 1.84
CA SER A 56 9.84 4.07 0.43
C SER A 56 9.36 2.89 -0.43
N SER A 57 9.67 1.65 -0.03
CA SER A 57 9.25 0.43 -0.74
C SER A 57 7.73 0.27 -0.82
N TYR A 58 7.03 0.62 0.26
CA TYR A 58 5.56 0.56 0.31
C TYR A 58 4.94 1.58 -0.64
N ASN A 59 5.42 2.83 -0.61
CA ASN A 59 5.00 3.91 -1.48
C ASN A 59 5.19 3.53 -2.94
N ALA A 60 6.35 2.99 -3.30
CA ALA A 60 6.63 2.48 -4.64
C ALA A 60 5.64 1.38 -5.04
N SER A 61 5.39 0.40 -4.16
CA SER A 61 4.46 -0.70 -4.46
C SER A 61 3.02 -0.21 -4.68
N LYS A 62 2.57 0.81 -3.94
CA LYS A 62 1.22 1.38 -4.09
C LYS A 62 1.11 2.27 -5.31
N ALA A 63 2.14 3.03 -5.65
CA ALA A 63 2.21 3.78 -6.91
C ALA A 63 2.16 2.83 -8.12
N ALA A 64 2.91 1.71 -8.07
CA ALA A 64 2.86 0.68 -9.12
C ALA A 64 1.46 0.07 -9.27
N LEU A 65 0.81 -0.30 -8.15
CA LEU A 65 -0.57 -0.80 -8.16
C LEU A 65 -1.56 0.21 -8.76
N HIS A 66 -1.42 1.50 -8.40
CA HIS A 66 -2.27 2.57 -8.93
C HIS A 66 -2.12 2.72 -10.44
N HIS A 67 -0.89 2.83 -10.92
CA HIS A 67 -0.62 3.03 -12.33
C HIS A 67 -1.10 1.83 -13.16
N TRP A 68 -0.77 0.62 -12.72
CA TRP A 68 -1.26 -0.61 -13.34
C TRP A 68 -2.79 -0.68 -13.35
N GLY A 69 -3.46 -0.38 -12.23
CA GLY A 69 -4.92 -0.41 -12.15
C GLY A 69 -5.60 0.66 -13.03
N ASN A 70 -4.96 1.81 -13.24
CA ASN A 70 -5.47 2.85 -14.15
C ASN A 70 -5.38 2.40 -15.61
N THR A 71 -4.27 1.76 -16.01
CA THR A 71 -4.14 1.18 -17.35
C THR A 71 -5.14 0.03 -17.54
N LEU A 72 -5.24 -0.87 -16.56
CA LEU A 72 -6.19 -1.98 -16.61
C LEU A 72 -7.64 -1.49 -16.75
N ARG A 73 -7.99 -0.35 -16.15
CA ARG A 73 -9.32 0.26 -16.29
C ARG A 73 -9.66 0.55 -17.75
N VAL A 74 -8.74 1.13 -18.51
CA VAL A 74 -9.01 1.49 -19.91
C VAL A 74 -9.01 0.25 -20.80
N GLU A 75 -8.18 -0.74 -20.51
CA GLU A 75 -8.11 -2.01 -21.25
C GLU A 75 -9.37 -2.87 -21.06
N MET A 76 -9.90 -2.92 -19.84
CA MET A 76 -11.03 -3.77 -19.48
C MET A 76 -12.40 -3.11 -19.78
N LYS A 77 -12.44 -1.79 -19.97
CA LYS A 77 -13.70 -1.06 -20.20
C LYS A 77 -14.48 -1.53 -21.44
N PRO A 78 -13.86 -1.75 -22.62
CA PRO A 78 -14.56 -2.30 -23.79
C PRO A 78 -15.11 -3.71 -23.57
N LEU A 79 -14.58 -4.44 -22.60
CA LEU A 79 -14.99 -5.80 -22.24
C LEU A 79 -16.10 -5.82 -21.17
N GLY A 80 -16.65 -4.65 -20.81
CA GLY A 80 -17.74 -4.54 -19.84
C GLY A 80 -17.32 -4.69 -18.38
N VAL A 81 -16.02 -4.62 -18.08
CA VAL A 81 -15.49 -4.73 -16.70
C VAL A 81 -14.99 -3.38 -16.22
N ASP A 82 -15.50 -2.93 -15.08
CA ASP A 82 -15.02 -1.70 -14.45
C ASP A 82 -13.87 -1.99 -13.48
N VAL A 83 -12.89 -1.08 -13.42
CA VAL A 83 -11.76 -1.18 -12.49
C VAL A 83 -11.72 0.08 -11.64
N VAL A 84 -11.67 -0.06 -10.32
CA VAL A 84 -11.63 1.06 -9.36
C VAL A 84 -10.40 0.94 -8.48
N ASN A 85 -9.66 2.05 -8.35
CA ASN A 85 -8.57 2.17 -7.39
C ASN A 85 -9.07 3.02 -6.22
N ILE A 86 -9.21 2.43 -5.03
CA ILE A 86 -9.56 3.16 -3.81
C ILE A 86 -8.28 3.66 -3.18
N ILE A 87 -8.18 4.97 -2.90
CA ILE A 87 -7.00 5.57 -2.29
C ILE A 87 -7.34 5.94 -0.86
N SER A 88 -6.89 5.12 0.09
CA SER A 88 -7.12 5.36 1.50
C SER A 88 -6.00 6.24 2.09
N GLY A 89 -6.38 7.12 3.01
CA GLY A 89 -5.46 7.78 3.92
C GLY A 89 -4.96 6.83 5.02
N GLU A 90 -4.59 7.40 6.17
CA GLU A 90 -4.30 6.61 7.36
C GLU A 90 -5.59 5.97 7.89
N VAL A 91 -5.59 4.65 8.03
CA VAL A 91 -6.71 3.86 8.56
C VAL A 91 -6.19 3.06 9.74
N SER A 92 -6.96 2.99 10.83
CA SER A 92 -6.61 2.18 11.99
C SER A 92 -6.60 0.70 11.61
N THR A 93 -5.40 0.19 11.31
CA THR A 93 -5.15 -1.18 10.86
C THR A 93 -3.84 -1.68 11.46
N ASN A 94 -3.64 -3.00 11.41
CA ASN A 94 -2.42 -3.65 11.90
C ASN A 94 -1.23 -3.56 10.93
N ILE A 95 -1.15 -2.54 10.07
CA ILE A 95 -0.13 -2.45 9.01
C ILE A 95 1.30 -2.39 9.54
N LEU A 96 1.52 -1.80 10.73
CA LEU A 96 2.83 -1.73 11.39
C LEU A 96 3.04 -2.80 12.47
N LYS A 97 2.08 -3.73 12.65
CA LYS A 97 2.13 -4.74 13.70
C LYS A 97 3.42 -5.55 13.65
N ARG A 98 3.84 -6.01 12.46
CA ARG A 98 5.07 -6.80 12.32
C ARG A 98 6.31 -5.99 12.75
N ASP A 99 6.43 -4.75 12.30
CA ASP A 99 7.58 -3.89 12.65
C ASP A 99 7.61 -3.60 14.15
N ARG A 100 6.45 -3.33 14.76
CA ARG A 100 6.30 -3.10 16.21
C ARG A 100 6.64 -4.34 17.04
N ASP A 101 6.03 -5.48 16.70
CA ASP A 101 6.16 -6.72 17.47
C ASP A 101 7.60 -7.25 17.43
N HIS A 102 8.32 -7.02 16.32
CA HIS A 102 9.75 -7.38 16.18
C HIS A 102 10.69 -6.24 16.61
N LYS A 103 10.17 -5.13 17.14
CA LYS A 103 10.93 -3.94 17.56
C LYS A 103 11.96 -3.52 16.50
N ARG A 104 11.51 -3.39 15.25
CA ARG A 104 12.39 -3.07 14.12
C ARG A 104 13.22 -1.83 14.43
N GLN A 105 14.52 -1.88 14.13
CA GLN A 105 15.44 -0.76 14.32
C GLN A 105 16.11 -0.40 13.01
N LEU A 106 16.67 0.81 12.93
CA LEU A 106 17.57 1.16 11.85
C LEU A 106 18.86 0.33 11.97
N PRO A 107 19.48 -0.10 10.85
CA PRO A 107 20.78 -0.76 10.89
C PRO A 107 21.83 0.10 11.60
N GLY A 108 22.81 -0.54 12.23
CA GLY A 108 23.90 0.19 12.90
C GLY A 108 24.71 1.09 11.95
N THR A 109 24.75 0.73 10.67
CA THR A 109 25.41 1.45 9.57
C THR A 109 24.55 2.52 8.93
N SER A 110 23.29 2.68 9.34
CA SER A 110 22.36 3.62 8.72
C SER A 110 22.78 5.08 8.94
N PHE A 111 22.80 5.85 7.86
CA PHE A 111 22.95 7.31 7.93
C PHE A 111 21.80 8.00 8.68
N TYR A 112 20.66 7.32 8.84
CA TYR A 112 19.49 7.84 9.55
C TYR A 112 19.52 7.57 11.06
N ARG A 113 20.61 7.00 11.60
CA ARG A 113 20.75 6.72 13.04
C ARG A 113 20.47 7.93 13.95
N PRO A 114 20.84 9.19 13.60
CA PRO A 114 20.45 10.36 14.38
C PRO A 114 18.92 10.54 14.55
N LEU A 115 18.12 9.92 13.68
CA LEU A 115 16.65 9.95 13.71
C LEU A 115 16.04 8.65 14.27
N ALA A 116 16.82 7.81 14.96
CA ALA A 116 16.34 6.53 15.51
C ALA A 116 15.10 6.67 16.41
N ASN A 117 15.02 7.75 17.20
CA ASN A 117 13.85 8.02 18.04
C ASN A 117 12.60 8.30 17.21
N GLU A 118 12.71 9.05 16.12
CA GLU A 118 11.59 9.34 15.22
C GLU A 118 11.17 8.10 14.44
N PHE A 119 12.12 7.27 14.03
CA PHE A 119 11.83 5.96 13.45
C PHE A 119 11.07 5.06 14.45
N SER A 120 11.51 5.03 15.71
CA SER A 120 10.83 4.27 16.76
C SER A 120 9.40 4.76 17.01
N LYS A 121 9.16 6.08 17.01
CA LYS A 121 7.81 6.64 17.11
C LYS A 121 6.95 6.27 15.90
N HIS A 122 7.53 6.26 14.70
CA HIS A 122 6.84 5.89 13.48
C HIS A 122 6.32 4.45 13.51
N ILE A 123 7.13 3.48 13.98
CA ILE A 123 6.72 2.06 14.00
C ILE A 123 5.73 1.74 15.13
N THR A 124 5.70 2.53 16.20
CA THR A 124 4.78 2.33 17.34
C THR A 124 3.50 3.16 17.24
N ARG A 125 3.37 4.01 16.21
CA ARG A 125 2.17 4.84 16.04
C ARG A 125 0.91 3.97 15.96
N THR A 126 -0.13 4.42 16.64
CA THR A 126 -1.48 3.89 16.49
C THR A 126 -2.36 5.03 16.02
N PRO A 127 -3.02 4.92 14.85
CA PRO A 127 -3.93 5.96 14.40
C PRO A 127 -5.04 6.14 15.44
N PRO A 128 -5.32 7.38 15.92
CA PRO A 128 -6.37 7.60 16.90
C PRO A 128 -7.74 7.22 16.30
N LEU A 129 -8.51 6.41 17.03
CA LEU A 129 -9.85 5.95 16.62
C LEU A 129 -10.84 7.12 16.42
N GLU A 130 -10.59 8.25 17.08
CA GLU A 130 -11.45 9.43 17.15
C GLU A 130 -11.63 10.14 15.80
N ASN A 131 -10.66 10.00 14.88
CA ASN A 131 -10.70 10.63 13.56
C ASN A 131 -11.50 9.84 12.50
N MET A 132 -12.05 8.66 12.83
CA MET A 132 -12.80 7.83 11.86
C MET A 132 -14.32 8.10 11.87
N LEU A 133 -14.89 8.57 12.99
CA LEU A 133 -16.33 8.85 13.11
C LEU A 133 -16.68 10.35 13.03
N GLY A 134 -15.72 11.24 13.34
CA GLY A 134 -16.00 12.68 13.48
C GLY A 134 -16.07 13.50 12.19
N THR A 135 -15.58 12.98 11.06
CA THR A 135 -15.44 13.71 9.79
C THR A 135 -16.53 13.39 8.76
N TRP A 136 -17.24 12.28 8.91
CA TRP A 136 -18.30 11.87 7.97
C TRP A 136 -19.73 12.15 8.47
N LEU A 137 -19.91 12.49 9.74
CA LEU A 137 -21.21 12.77 10.36
C LEU A 137 -21.48 14.26 10.66
N ARG A 138 -20.65 15.17 10.13
CA ARG A 138 -20.93 16.62 10.15
C ARG A 138 -21.33 17.10 8.75
N LYS A 139 -22.53 16.71 8.32
CA LYS A 139 -23.36 17.45 7.37
C LYS A 139 -24.81 17.26 7.77
#